data_AF-A0A955PU39-F1
#
_entry.id   AF-A0A955PU39-F1
#
_cell.length_a   1.000
_cell.length_b   1.000
_cell.length_c   1.000
_cell.angle_alpha   90.00
_cell.angle_beta   90.00
_cell.angle_gamma   90.00
#
_symmetry.space_group_name_H-M   'P 1'
#
loop_
_entity.id
_entity.type
_entity.pdbx_description
1 polymer ?
#
loop_
_entity_poly.entity_id
_entity_poly.type
_entity_poly.pdbx_seq_one_letter_code
_entity_poly.pdbx_strand_id
1 'polypeptide(L)'
;AFDAGIRSDTAHSPVNLLTVGGKVQAKLGVARRIRVGNIGRDDVQVVIYTIPNLPDGIDGLLGLSFFDRFLVRLDHSNKQLHLSPRT
;
A
#
# COMPACT_ATOMS: atom_id res chain seq x y z
N ALA A 1 -3.08 6.58 10.40
CA ALA A 1 -3.09 6.77 8.93
C ALA A 1 -2.90 8.25 8.54
N PHE A 2 -3.73 9.17 9.03
CA PHE A 2 -3.63 10.59 8.65
C PHE A 2 -2.32 11.27 9.09
N ASP A 3 -1.75 10.86 10.24
CA ASP A 3 -0.43 11.32 10.70
C ASP A 3 0.74 10.84 9.82
N ALA A 4 0.50 9.90 8.89
CA ALA A 4 1.48 9.45 7.90
C ALA A 4 1.43 10.27 6.59
N GLY A 5 0.79 11.45 6.61
CA GLY A 5 0.64 12.30 5.43
C GLY A 5 -0.35 11.75 4.39
N ILE A 6 -1.26 10.89 4.82
CA ILE A 6 -2.37 10.39 4.00
C ILE A 6 -3.51 11.40 4.10
N ARG A 7 -4.00 11.88 2.97
CA ARG A 7 -5.18 12.73 2.90
C ARG A 7 -6.40 11.87 2.63
N SER A 8 -7.48 12.10 3.37
CA SER A 8 -8.75 11.45 3.09
C SER A 8 -9.24 11.91 1.72
N ASP A 9 -9.68 10.96 0.91
CA ASP A 9 -10.39 11.27 -0.31
C ASP A 9 -11.90 11.27 0.00
N THR A 10 -12.38 12.41 0.52
CA THR A 10 -13.79 12.57 0.94
C THR A 10 -14.75 12.66 -0.23
N ALA A 11 -14.25 12.79 -1.46
CA ALA A 11 -15.08 12.90 -2.65
C ALA A 11 -15.56 11.53 -3.17
N HIS A 12 -14.88 10.44 -2.79
CA HIS A 12 -15.16 9.10 -3.31
C HIS A 12 -15.91 8.23 -2.28
N SER A 13 -16.87 7.45 -2.78
CA SER A 13 -17.60 6.46 -1.98
C SER A 13 -16.65 5.38 -1.43
N PRO A 14 -16.98 4.74 -0.29
CA PRO A 14 -16.25 3.58 0.19
C PRO A 14 -16.09 2.54 -0.91
N VAL A 15 -14.90 1.94 -1.00
CA VAL A 15 -14.62 0.87 -1.96
C VAL A 15 -14.87 -0.48 -1.32
N ASN A 16 -15.35 -1.42 -2.13
CA ASN A 16 -15.50 -2.80 -1.73
C ASN A 16 -14.21 -3.56 -2.05
N LEU A 17 -13.55 -4.07 -1.02
CA LEU A 17 -12.42 -4.99 -1.15
C LEU A 17 -12.90 -6.43 -1.08
N LEU A 18 -12.40 -7.27 -1.97
CA LEU A 18 -12.55 -8.72 -1.89
C LEU A 18 -11.29 -9.28 -1.23
N THR A 19 -11.45 -9.85 -0.05
CA THR A 19 -10.36 -10.46 0.73
C THR A 19 -10.60 -11.95 0.88
N VAL A 20 -9.60 -12.67 1.39
CA VAL A 20 -9.75 -14.10 1.72
C VAL A 20 -10.88 -14.33 2.74
N GLY A 21 -11.10 -13.39 3.67
CA GLY A 21 -12.18 -13.45 4.66
C GLY A 21 -13.54 -12.97 4.16
N GLY A 22 -13.67 -12.66 2.86
CA GLY A 22 -14.89 -12.12 2.25
C GLY A 22 -14.78 -10.63 1.91
N LYS A 23 -15.94 -10.01 1.69
CA LYS A 23 -16.05 -8.64 1.21
C LYS A 23 -16.01 -7.66 2.39
N VAL A 24 -15.16 -6.64 2.31
CA VAL A 24 -15.08 -5.56 3.31
C VAL A 24 -15.20 -4.20 2.64
N GLN A 25 -15.76 -3.22 3.35
CA GLN A 25 -15.77 -1.82 2.89
C GLN A 25 -14.59 -1.07 3.48
N ALA A 26 -13.93 -0.27 2.65
CA ALA A 26 -12.77 0.52 3.05
C ALA A 26 -12.83 1.93 2.47
N LYS A 27 -12.10 2.84 3.11
CA LYS A 27 -12.03 4.25 2.67
C LYS A 27 -10.91 4.43 1.66
N LEU A 28 -11.07 5.37 0.75
CA LEU A 28 -9.99 5.82 -0.13
C LEU A 28 -9.23 7.00 0.47
N GLY A 29 -7.95 7.07 0.15
CA GLY A 29 -7.10 8.21 0.45
C GLY A 29 -5.97 8.33 -0.55
N VAL A 30 -5.21 9.42 -0.42
CA VAL A 30 -4.01 9.66 -1.20
C VAL A 30 -2.85 9.87 -0.24
N ALA A 31 -1.86 8.98 -0.29
CA ALA A 31 -0.59 9.15 0.39
C ALA A 31 0.28 10.10 -0.42
N ARG A 32 0.76 11.18 0.20
CA ARG A 32 1.62 12.17 -0.49
C ARG A 32 2.86 11.53 -1.10
N ARG A 33 3.51 10.63 -0.36
CA ARG A 33 4.67 9.87 -0.81
C ARG A 33 4.75 8.54 -0.09
N ILE A 34 5.04 7.47 -0.81
CA ILE A 34 5.43 6.16 -0.26
C ILE A 34 6.86 5.87 -0.71
N ARG A 35 7.76 5.59 0.23
CA ARG A 35 9.17 5.25 -0.04
C ARG A 35 9.51 3.90 0.55
N VAL A 36 10.09 3.01 -0.26
CA VAL A 36 10.60 1.70 0.11
C VAL A 36 12.08 1.65 -0.24
N GLY A 37 12.94 1.62 0.79
CA GLY A 37 14.37 1.80 0.62
C GLY A 37 14.68 3.15 -0.04
N ASN A 38 15.35 3.13 -1.19
CA ASN A 38 15.78 4.33 -1.93
C ASN A 38 14.80 4.73 -3.03
N ILE A 39 13.70 4.01 -3.18
CA ILE A 39 12.72 4.20 -4.26
C ILE A 39 11.41 4.70 -3.66
N GLY A 40 10.78 5.66 -4.33
CA GLY A 40 9.50 6.17 -3.87
C GLY A 40 8.55 6.56 -5.00
N ARG A 41 7.29 6.72 -4.63
CA ARG A 41 6.22 7.25 -5.47
C ARG A 41 5.49 8.36 -4.74
N ASP A 42 5.10 9.36 -5.50
CA ASP A 42 4.26 10.47 -5.03
C ASP A 42 2.79 10.21 -5.38
N ASP A 43 1.90 10.88 -4.64
CA ASP A 43 0.45 10.92 -4.88
C ASP A 43 -0.16 9.52 -5.10
N VAL A 44 0.17 8.60 -4.20
CA VAL A 44 -0.23 7.20 -4.30
C VAL A 44 -1.63 7.01 -3.73
N GLN A 45 -2.56 6.51 -4.55
CA GLN A 45 -3.88 6.11 -4.07
C GLN A 45 -3.74 4.92 -3.11
N VAL A 46 -4.36 5.03 -1.94
CA VAL A 46 -4.34 4.01 -0.89
C VAL A 46 -5.75 3.66 -0.45
N VAL A 47 -5.90 2.43 0.02
CA VAL A 47 -7.11 1.98 0.70
C VAL A 47 -6.84 1.90 2.19
N ILE A 48 -7.70 2.53 2.99
CA ILE A 48 -7.58 2.61 4.44
C ILE A 48 -8.63 1.70 5.06
N TYR A 49 -8.16 0.64 5.73
CA TYR A 49 -8.99 -0.32 6.42
C TYR A 49 -8.36 -0.67 7.77
N THR A 50 -9.14 -0.60 8.84
CA THR A 50 -8.70 -1.05 10.17
C THR A 50 -8.91 -2.54 10.27
N ILE A 51 -7.81 -3.30 10.27
CA ILE A 51 -7.85 -4.75 10.45
C ILE A 51 -7.90 -5.04 11.96
N PRO A 52 -8.95 -5.70 12.47
CA PRO A 52 -8.99 -6.13 13.86
C PRO A 52 -7.86 -7.10 14.16
N ASN A 53 -7.19 -6.93 15.31
CA ASN A 53 -6.10 -7.82 15.77
C ASN A 53 -4.92 -7.96 14.79
N LEU A 54 -4.61 -6.92 14.02
CA LEU A 54 -3.41 -6.91 13.19
C LEU A 54 -2.16 -7.02 14.11
N PRO A 55 -1.23 -7.94 13.85
CA PRO A 55 0.01 -8.03 14.61
C PRO A 55 0.77 -6.70 14.62
N ASP A 56 1.39 -6.39 15.75
CA ASP A 56 2.24 -5.20 15.89
C ASP A 56 3.37 -5.22 14.86
N GLY A 57 3.75 -4.03 14.38
CA GLY A 57 4.82 -3.85 13.39
C GLY A 57 4.40 -4.03 11.93
N ILE A 58 3.10 -4.24 11.65
CA ILE A 58 2.55 -4.23 10.28
C ILE A 58 1.82 -2.90 10.05
N ASP A 59 2.46 -2.01 9.27
CA ASP A 59 1.88 -0.70 8.94
C ASP A 59 0.89 -0.73 7.76
N GLY A 60 0.95 -1.78 6.93
CA GLY A 60 0.07 -1.92 5.77
C GLY A 60 0.54 -2.96 4.76
N LEU A 61 -0.16 -3.00 3.62
CA LEU A 61 0.09 -3.91 2.50
C LEU A 61 0.43 -3.10 1.25
N LEU A 62 1.58 -3.38 0.62
CA LEU A 62 1.91 -2.86 -0.70
C LEU A 62 1.32 -3.76 -1.78
N GLY A 63 0.44 -3.19 -2.61
CA GLY A 63 -0.20 -3.89 -3.72
C GLY A 63 0.60 -3.83 -5.02
N LEU A 64 0.15 -4.60 -6.01
CA LEU A 64 0.73 -4.60 -7.36
C LEU A 64 0.67 -3.22 -8.04
N SER A 65 -0.28 -2.37 -7.67
CA SER A 65 -0.36 -0.97 -8.16
C SER A 65 0.83 -0.10 -7.74
N PHE A 66 1.54 -0.46 -6.67
CA PHE A 66 2.82 0.16 -6.34
C PHE A 66 3.95 -0.45 -7.17
N PHE A 67 3.95 -1.78 -7.28
CA PHE A 67 5.02 -2.57 -7.90
C PHE A 67 5.02 -2.57 -9.44
N ASP A 68 3.94 -2.17 -10.09
CA ASP A 68 3.78 -2.16 -11.55
C ASP A 68 4.83 -1.32 -12.30
N ARG A 69 5.43 -0.33 -11.62
CA ARG A 69 6.53 0.50 -12.15
C ARG A 69 7.91 -0.09 -11.96
N PHE A 70 8.02 -1.30 -11.41
CA PHE A 70 9.30 -1.91 -11.08
C PHE A 70 9.43 -3.32 -11.66
N LEU A 71 10.63 -3.67 -12.07
CA LEU A 71 11.07 -5.07 -12.09
C LEU A 71 11.28 -5.47 -10.63
N VAL A 72 10.46 -6.41 -10.16
CA VAL A 72 10.48 -6.90 -8.78
C VAL A 72 11.23 -8.22 -8.75
N ARG A 73 12.24 -8.32 -7.88
CA ARG A 73 12.93 -9.57 -7.58
C ARG A 73 12.97 -9.80 -6.07
N LEU A 74 12.47 -10.96 -5.65
CA LEU A 74 12.54 -11.44 -4.28
C LEU A 74 13.69 -12.42 -4.14
N ASP A 75 14.67 -12.07 -3.32
CA ASP A 75 15.77 -12.94 -2.93
C ASP A 75 15.48 -13.46 -1.52
N HIS A 76 14.82 -14.62 -1.45
CA HIS A 76 14.40 -15.22 -0.19
C HIS A 76 15.59 -15.69 0.67
N SER A 77 16.67 -16.17 0.04
CA SER A 77 17.88 -16.63 0.73
C SER A 77 18.52 -15.49 1.53
N ASN A 78 18.55 -14.29 0.96
CA ASN A 78 19.11 -13.11 1.61
C ASN A 78 18.04 -12.21 2.27
N LYS A 79 16.76 -12.58 2.21
CA LYS A 79 15.62 -11.77 2.69
C LYS A 79 15.59 -10.36 2.08
N GLN A 80 15.87 -10.25 0.78
CA GLN A 80 15.94 -8.97 0.09
C GLN A 80 14.83 -8.79 -0.94
N LEU A 81 14.28 -7.59 -1.00
CA LEU A 81 13.42 -7.10 -2.07
C LEU A 81 14.25 -6.15 -2.95
N HIS A 82 14.41 -6.52 -4.22
CA HIS A 82 15.06 -5.70 -5.24
C HIS A 82 13.98 -5.07 -6.12
N LEU A 83 14.00 -3.75 -6.22
CA LEU A 83 13.11 -2.96 -7.07
C LEU A 83 13.97 -2.18 -8.06
N SER A 84 13.79 -2.43 -9.36
CA SER A 84 14.43 -1.64 -10.42
C SER A 84 13.35 -0.94 -11.24
N PRO A 85 13.43 0.38 -11.49
CA PRO A 85 12.43 1.06 -12.32
C PRO A 85 12.25 0.39 -13.69
N ARG A 86 11.00 0.18 -14.10
CA ARG A 86 10.66 -0.12 -15.49
C ARG A 86 10.72 1.19 -16.26
N THR A 87 11.57 1.22 -17.29
CA THR A 87 11.61 2.29 -18.29
C THR A 87 10.36 2.27 -19.15
#